data_AF-A0A7U2HU88-F1
#
_entry.id   AF-A0A7U2HU88-F1
#
_cell.length_a   1.000
_cell.length_b   1.000
_cell.length_c   1.000
_cell.angle_alpha   90.00
_cell.angle_beta   90.00
_cell.angle_gamma   90.00
#
_symmetry.space_group_name_H-M   'P 1'
#
loop_
_entity.id
_entity.type
_entity.pdbx_description
1 polymer ?
#
loop_
_entity_poly.entity_id
_entity_poly.type
_entity_poly.pdbx_seq_one_letter_code
_entity_poly.pdbx_strand_id
1 'polypeptide(L)'
;MATVTFQNKNVGLMLVESGMATVIRHRQDDTDRSPIYDDLLLAEQAAQEEQKGLWSPKGPSAKQYVDYSESLEKAKRQLTLLSRQRKVPAVVDFVKSASRFTVLVPRENAKLTFVLSGIRAPRSARNDTDKGEPFGKEAHEFANRRCQQRDVEIDVEDCDKVGGFIGTLYINRENFAKTLVEEGLASVHAYSAEKAGNANELFAAEQKAKDARRGLWHDYDPSQDEEAEDTTAAAPATSNGDAAASRRKDYRDVIVTHVEESGRIKFQEIGSGTSALTSLMSAFGKFHLNPANSAGLTNPKAGEFVAAKFTADDQWYRARIRRNDREAKKAEVVYVDYGNSELIPWSRLRPLSQTEFLPSKLKPQAQEAQLAFIQLPQNPEYLADAVNFISQETADRQLVANVDQMDKDGTLYVTLFDPKSSKNPATDSINADVIDEGLAMVPKKLKAWERSAGDILAALTKKQDVAKEERRGQWEYGDLTED
;
A
#
# COMPACT_ATOMS: atom_id res chain seq x y z
N MET A 1 6.99 -9.70 -51.19
CA MET A 1 6.30 -8.57 -50.51
C MET A 1 5.00 -9.01 -49.85
N ALA A 2 4.43 -8.21 -48.94
CA ALA A 2 3.09 -8.44 -48.39
C ALA A 2 2.18 -7.22 -48.62
N THR A 3 0.91 -7.46 -48.92
CA THR A 3 -0.13 -6.43 -49.01
C THR A 3 -1.01 -6.50 -47.77
N VAL A 4 -1.12 -5.39 -47.03
CA VAL A 4 -1.94 -5.30 -45.82
C VAL A 4 -3.23 -4.56 -46.14
N THR A 5 -4.36 -5.19 -45.85
CA THR A 5 -5.70 -4.59 -45.98
C THR A 5 -6.40 -4.50 -44.64
N PHE A 6 -7.11 -3.40 -44.41
CA PHE A 6 -7.97 -3.20 -43.24
C PHE A 6 -9.33 -2.68 -43.72
N GLN A 7 -10.42 -3.39 -43.36
CA GLN A 7 -11.78 -3.06 -43.81
C GLN A 7 -11.87 -2.86 -45.34
N ASN A 8 -11.25 -3.77 -46.11
CA ASN A 8 -11.14 -3.75 -47.56
C ASN A 8 -10.39 -2.53 -48.16
N LYS A 9 -9.66 -1.77 -47.35
CA LYS A 9 -8.78 -0.69 -47.84
C LYS A 9 -7.32 -1.12 -47.75
N ASN A 10 -6.54 -0.80 -48.77
CA ASN A 10 -5.10 -1.07 -48.78
C ASN A 10 -4.38 -0.04 -47.90
N VAL A 11 -3.70 -0.51 -46.84
CA VAL A 11 -3.04 0.37 -45.87
C VAL A 11 -1.86 1.11 -46.49
N GLY A 12 -1.09 0.45 -47.36
CA GLY A 12 0.02 1.08 -48.08
C GLY A 12 -0.46 2.21 -48.99
N LEU A 13 -1.58 1.98 -49.71
CA LEU A 13 -2.21 3.01 -50.52
C LEU A 13 -2.67 4.19 -49.68
N MET A 14 -3.36 3.96 -48.56
CA MET A 14 -3.81 5.03 -47.66
C MET A 14 -2.65 5.88 -47.11
N LEU A 15 -1.52 5.25 -46.79
CA LEU A 15 -0.32 5.95 -46.33
C LEU A 15 0.28 6.83 -47.44
N VAL A 16 0.30 6.33 -48.68
CA VAL A 16 0.80 7.09 -49.84
C VAL A 16 -0.15 8.25 -50.19
N GLU A 17 -1.47 8.00 -50.24
CA GLU A 17 -2.50 9.02 -50.51
C GLU A 17 -2.48 10.17 -49.49
N SER A 18 -2.11 9.89 -48.25
CA SER A 18 -1.97 10.88 -47.18
C SER A 18 -0.57 11.52 -47.11
N GLY A 19 0.35 11.12 -48.00
CA GLY A 19 1.72 11.62 -48.04
C GLY A 19 2.58 11.17 -46.85
N MET A 20 2.23 10.08 -46.17
CA MET A 20 3.00 9.54 -45.04
C MET A 20 4.04 8.48 -45.45
N ALA A 21 4.02 8.03 -46.71
CA ALA A 21 4.97 7.08 -47.28
C ALA A 21 5.30 7.44 -48.74
N THR A 22 6.42 6.91 -49.23
CA THR A 22 6.81 7.01 -50.65
C THR A 22 6.76 5.65 -51.33
N VAL A 23 6.59 5.64 -52.64
CA VAL A 23 6.52 4.45 -53.47
C VAL A 23 7.91 4.10 -53.98
N ILE A 24 8.37 2.89 -53.67
CA ILE A 24 9.63 2.36 -54.19
C ILE A 24 9.53 2.27 -55.71
N ARG A 25 10.51 2.82 -56.42
CA ARG A 25 10.53 2.78 -57.89
C ARG A 25 11.13 1.46 -58.37
N HIS A 26 10.37 0.75 -59.21
CA HIS A 26 10.76 -0.53 -59.79
C HIS A 26 11.18 -0.38 -61.26
N ARG A 27 12.07 -1.28 -61.72
CA ARG A 27 12.37 -1.42 -63.15
C ARG A 27 11.17 -2.03 -63.88
N GLN A 28 11.12 -1.84 -65.19
CA GLN A 28 9.97 -2.27 -66.00
C GLN A 28 9.77 -3.79 -65.99
N ASP A 29 10.85 -4.54 -65.84
CA ASP A 29 10.93 -6.00 -65.79
C ASP A 29 10.89 -6.58 -64.36
N ASP A 30 10.78 -5.73 -63.34
CA ASP A 30 10.74 -6.18 -61.95
C ASP A 30 9.37 -6.78 -61.60
N THR A 31 9.39 -8.07 -61.29
CA THR A 31 8.20 -8.87 -60.98
C THR A 31 7.93 -8.96 -59.48
N ASP A 32 8.89 -8.61 -58.62
CA ASP A 32 8.68 -8.53 -57.17
C ASP A 32 8.29 -7.10 -56.81
N ARG A 33 7.02 -6.76 -57.11
CA ARG A 33 6.41 -5.47 -56.78
C ARG A 33 4.96 -5.64 -56.34
N SER A 34 4.40 -4.59 -55.74
CA SER A 34 2.99 -4.57 -55.34
C SER A 34 2.06 -4.86 -56.54
N PRO A 35 0.99 -5.66 -56.37
CA PRO A 35 0.01 -5.88 -57.44
C PRO A 35 -0.80 -4.63 -57.79
N ILE A 36 -0.79 -3.60 -56.93
CA ILE A 36 -1.44 -2.30 -57.14
C ILE A 36 -0.41 -1.18 -57.39
N TYR A 37 0.72 -1.51 -58.01
CA TYR A 37 1.84 -0.58 -58.18
C TYR A 37 1.45 0.72 -58.89
N ASP A 38 0.64 0.63 -59.95
CA ASP A 38 0.20 1.80 -60.70
C ASP A 38 -0.70 2.71 -59.87
N ASP A 39 -1.60 2.15 -59.07
CA ASP A 39 -2.45 2.91 -58.13
C ASP A 39 -1.62 3.64 -57.07
N LEU A 40 -0.57 2.99 -56.56
CA LEU A 40 0.35 3.59 -55.61
C LEU A 40 1.09 4.79 -56.23
N LEU A 41 1.56 4.66 -57.47
CA LEU A 41 2.23 5.75 -58.18
C LEU A 41 1.28 6.95 -58.40
N LEU A 42 0.03 6.69 -58.81
CA LEU A 42 -0.98 7.73 -58.98
C LEU A 42 -1.30 8.42 -57.66
N ALA A 43 -1.46 7.67 -56.56
CA ALA A 43 -1.68 8.22 -55.23
C ALA A 43 -0.51 9.09 -54.75
N GLU A 44 0.74 8.68 -55.02
CA GLU A 44 1.91 9.47 -54.65
C GLU A 44 1.96 10.79 -55.41
N GLN A 45 1.68 10.77 -56.71
CA GLN A 45 1.62 11.97 -57.53
C GLN A 45 0.54 12.93 -57.01
N ALA A 46 -0.66 12.44 -56.70
CA ALA A 46 -1.72 13.26 -56.12
C ALA A 46 -1.30 13.86 -54.76
N ALA A 47 -0.64 13.07 -53.89
CA ALA A 47 -0.14 13.56 -52.60
C ALA A 47 0.96 14.64 -52.76
N GLN A 48 1.80 14.54 -53.80
CA GLN A 48 2.79 15.55 -54.16
C GLN A 48 2.15 16.85 -54.64
N GLU A 49 1.21 16.75 -55.58
CA GLU A 49 0.49 17.90 -56.14
C GLU A 49 -0.30 18.65 -55.05
N GLU A 50 -0.93 17.90 -54.13
CA GLU A 50 -1.66 18.45 -52.99
C GLU A 50 -0.78 18.82 -51.78
N GLN A 51 0.55 18.60 -51.86
CA GLN A 51 1.52 18.89 -50.80
C GLN A 51 1.15 18.29 -49.43
N LYS A 52 0.67 17.04 -49.44
CA LYS A 52 0.28 16.29 -48.24
C LYS A 52 1.51 15.69 -47.54
N GLY A 53 1.49 15.68 -46.20
CA GLY A 53 2.47 14.96 -45.38
C GLY A 53 3.92 15.35 -45.68
N LEU A 54 4.73 14.38 -46.11
CA LEU A 54 6.13 14.50 -46.50
C LEU A 54 6.37 15.51 -47.64
N TRP A 55 5.34 15.73 -48.48
CA TRP A 55 5.39 16.66 -49.61
C TRP A 55 5.01 18.09 -49.22
N SER A 56 4.58 18.30 -47.98
CA SER A 56 4.30 19.64 -47.47
C SER A 56 5.59 20.45 -47.37
N PRO A 57 5.59 21.73 -47.80
CA PRO A 57 6.74 22.62 -47.58
C PRO A 57 6.96 22.95 -46.10
N LYS A 58 5.97 22.66 -45.23
CA LYS A 58 6.09 22.77 -43.79
C LYS A 58 6.50 21.43 -43.22
N GLY A 59 7.68 21.38 -42.60
CA GLY A 59 8.15 20.17 -41.92
C GLY A 59 7.16 19.70 -40.84
N PRO A 60 7.13 18.39 -40.54
CA PRO A 60 6.20 17.83 -39.56
C PRO A 60 6.44 18.45 -38.17
N SER A 61 5.37 18.91 -37.50
CA SER A 61 5.48 19.35 -36.11
C SER A 61 5.56 18.13 -35.19
N ALA A 62 6.76 17.74 -34.77
CA ALA A 62 6.92 16.70 -33.77
C ALA A 62 6.37 17.20 -32.43
N LYS A 63 5.31 16.55 -31.93
CA LYS A 63 4.80 16.85 -30.60
C LYS A 63 5.77 16.27 -29.56
N GLN A 64 6.52 17.14 -28.91
CA GLN A 64 7.49 16.74 -27.90
C GLN A 64 6.83 16.66 -26.52
N TYR A 65 6.75 15.45 -25.99
CA TYR A 65 6.27 15.20 -24.64
C TYR A 65 7.35 15.51 -23.61
N VAL A 66 6.96 16.13 -22.50
CA VAL A 66 7.84 16.34 -21.35
C VAL A 66 7.87 15.05 -20.53
N ASP A 67 9.06 14.49 -20.30
CA ASP A 67 9.23 13.34 -19.41
C ASP A 67 9.14 13.82 -17.96
N TYR A 68 8.05 13.47 -17.27
CA TYR A 68 7.86 13.82 -15.87
C TYR A 68 8.41 12.75 -14.92
N SER A 69 8.84 11.61 -15.44
CA SER A 69 9.47 10.54 -14.66
C SER A 69 11.00 10.63 -14.62
N GLU A 70 11.61 11.63 -15.27
CA GLU A 70 13.07 11.82 -15.23
C GLU A 70 13.60 12.21 -13.84
N SER A 71 12.75 12.76 -12.97
CA SER A 71 13.11 13.13 -11.60
C SER A 71 11.90 13.11 -10.68
N LEU A 72 12.15 12.80 -9.40
CA LEU A 72 11.11 12.78 -8.37
C LEU A 72 10.42 14.14 -8.20
N GLU A 73 11.15 15.24 -8.39
CA GLU A 73 10.59 16.59 -8.27
C GLU A 73 9.56 16.87 -9.37
N LYS A 74 9.91 16.59 -10.64
CA LYS A 74 8.95 16.70 -11.76
C LYS A 74 7.77 15.76 -11.57
N ALA A 75 8.02 14.54 -11.09
CA ALA A 75 6.98 13.56 -10.84
C ALA A 75 5.96 14.06 -9.81
N LYS A 76 6.42 14.57 -8.66
CA LYS A 76 5.54 15.12 -7.61
C LYS A 76 4.71 16.32 -8.07
N ARG A 77 5.30 17.20 -8.89
CA ARG A 77 4.57 18.34 -9.47
C ARG A 77 3.41 17.86 -10.34
N GLN A 78 3.69 16.92 -11.26
CA GLN A 78 2.66 16.40 -12.17
C GLN A 78 1.64 15.52 -11.45
N LEU A 79 2.06 14.76 -10.42
CA LEU A 79 1.19 13.95 -9.58
C LEU A 79 0.09 14.82 -8.96
N THR A 80 0.43 16.01 -8.46
CA THR A 80 -0.55 16.92 -7.82
C THR A 80 -1.66 17.34 -8.78
N LEU A 81 -1.36 17.44 -10.08
CA LEU A 81 -2.33 17.74 -11.12
C LEU A 81 -3.16 16.50 -11.48
N LEU A 82 -2.47 15.39 -11.78
CA LEU A 82 -3.09 14.18 -12.29
C LEU A 82 -3.91 13.44 -11.22
N SER A 83 -3.52 13.46 -9.95
CA SER A 83 -4.24 12.74 -8.89
C SER A 83 -5.63 13.31 -8.58
N ARG A 84 -5.90 14.53 -9.03
CA ARG A 84 -7.23 15.17 -8.95
C ARG A 84 -8.10 14.82 -10.15
N GLN A 85 -7.49 14.39 -11.25
CA GLN A 85 -8.19 13.99 -12.46
C GLN A 85 -8.39 12.47 -12.40
N ARG A 86 -9.63 12.02 -12.37
CA ARG A 86 -9.95 10.60 -12.53
C ARG A 86 -10.12 10.27 -14.00
N LYS A 87 -9.74 9.06 -14.41
CA LYS A 87 -9.86 8.50 -15.76
C LYS A 87 -9.22 9.40 -16.80
N VAL A 88 -7.96 9.77 -16.58
CA VAL A 88 -7.19 10.63 -17.49
C VAL A 88 -6.96 9.88 -18.81
N PRO A 89 -7.44 10.39 -19.95
CA PRO A 89 -7.19 9.75 -21.25
C PRO A 89 -5.70 9.79 -21.60
N ALA A 90 -5.17 8.64 -21.97
CA ALA A 90 -3.76 8.46 -22.25
C ALA A 90 -3.53 7.37 -23.32
N VAL A 91 -2.29 7.24 -23.79
CA VAL A 91 -1.86 6.22 -24.75
C VAL A 91 -0.69 5.46 -24.14
N VAL A 92 -0.74 4.13 -24.13
CA VAL A 92 0.42 3.31 -23.79
C VAL A 92 1.38 3.33 -24.97
N ASP A 93 2.51 4.02 -24.80
CA ASP A 93 3.56 4.13 -25.81
C ASP A 93 4.46 2.89 -25.81
N PHE A 94 4.77 2.37 -24.61
CA PHE A 94 5.62 1.20 -24.47
C PHE A 94 5.30 0.39 -23.23
N VAL A 95 5.24 -0.93 -23.36
CA VAL A 95 5.17 -1.86 -22.22
C VAL A 95 6.59 -2.21 -21.78
N LYS A 96 7.01 -1.77 -20.58
CA LYS A 96 8.35 -2.03 -20.03
C LYS A 96 8.43 -3.37 -19.32
N SER A 97 7.34 -3.77 -18.67
CA SER A 97 7.11 -5.06 -18.04
C SER A 97 5.61 -5.26 -17.86
N ALA A 98 5.20 -6.44 -17.36
CA ALA A 98 3.80 -6.76 -17.11
C ALA A 98 3.01 -5.66 -16.36
N SER A 99 3.62 -5.04 -15.34
CA SER A 99 3.01 -3.99 -14.51
C SER A 99 3.61 -2.59 -14.68
N ARG A 100 4.45 -2.35 -15.69
CA ARG A 100 5.12 -1.05 -15.88
C ARG A 100 5.10 -0.59 -17.34
N PHE A 101 4.72 0.67 -17.55
CA PHE A 101 4.44 1.24 -18.86
C PHE A 101 5.12 2.59 -19.05
N THR A 102 5.43 2.94 -20.29
CA THR A 102 5.54 4.34 -20.73
C THR A 102 4.16 4.77 -21.22
N VAL A 103 3.63 5.83 -20.63
CA VAL A 103 2.30 6.36 -20.96
C VAL A 103 2.44 7.81 -21.40
N LEU A 104 1.79 8.16 -22.51
CA LEU A 104 1.67 9.52 -23.01
C LEU A 104 0.30 10.07 -22.63
N VAL A 105 0.26 11.28 -22.09
CA VAL A 105 -0.97 12.01 -21.77
C VAL A 105 -1.06 13.20 -22.72
N PRO A 106 -1.74 13.08 -23.87
CA PRO A 106 -1.73 14.10 -24.93
C PRO A 106 -2.21 15.48 -24.48
N ARG A 107 -3.19 15.52 -23.57
CA ARG A 107 -3.78 16.75 -23.05
C ARG A 107 -2.80 17.55 -22.18
N GLU A 108 -1.98 16.86 -21.40
CA GLU A 108 -1.03 17.46 -20.47
C GLU A 108 0.38 17.57 -21.05
N ASN A 109 0.56 17.17 -22.32
CA ASN A 109 1.85 17.05 -22.98
C ASN A 109 2.89 16.29 -22.13
N ALA A 110 2.44 15.26 -21.41
CA ALA A 110 3.22 14.54 -20.43
C ALA A 110 3.57 13.12 -20.90
N LYS A 111 4.80 12.70 -20.63
CA LYS A 111 5.25 11.30 -20.70
C LYS A 111 5.54 10.83 -19.29
N LEU A 112 5.00 9.67 -18.94
CA LEU A 112 5.05 9.09 -17.60
C LEU A 112 5.60 7.66 -17.68
N THR A 113 6.41 7.28 -16.70
CA THR A 113 6.56 5.87 -16.33
C THR A 113 5.42 5.53 -15.38
N PHE A 114 4.49 4.67 -15.81
CA PHE A 114 3.31 4.27 -15.04
C PHE A 114 3.49 2.86 -14.48
N VAL A 115 3.04 2.64 -13.25
CA VAL A 115 3.17 1.38 -12.49
C VAL A 115 1.80 1.01 -11.95
N LEU A 116 1.36 -0.22 -12.19
CA LEU A 116 0.06 -0.69 -11.70
C LEU A 116 0.07 -0.80 -10.17
N SER A 117 -0.94 -0.19 -9.53
CA SER A 117 -1.24 -0.40 -8.12
C SER A 117 -1.95 -1.75 -7.91
N GLY A 118 -1.83 -2.27 -6.68
CA GLY A 118 -2.62 -3.42 -6.21
C GLY A 118 -2.10 -4.80 -6.56
N ILE A 119 -1.02 -4.91 -7.33
CA ILE A 119 -0.49 -6.21 -7.78
C ILE A 119 1.04 -6.29 -7.68
N ARG A 120 1.54 -7.53 -7.64
CA ARG A 120 2.94 -7.89 -7.93
C ARG A 120 2.96 -8.76 -9.17
N ALA A 121 3.55 -8.26 -10.25
CA ALA A 121 3.77 -9.05 -11.45
C ALA A 121 5.17 -9.69 -11.44
N PRO A 122 5.32 -10.93 -11.94
CA PRO A 122 6.61 -11.60 -12.02
C PRO A 122 7.54 -10.87 -13.00
N ARG A 123 8.82 -10.82 -12.66
CA ARG A 123 9.85 -10.13 -13.43
C ARG A 123 10.23 -10.92 -14.69
N SER A 124 10.11 -10.33 -15.87
CA SER A 124 10.73 -10.90 -17.08
C SER A 124 12.24 -10.69 -17.09
N ALA A 125 12.96 -11.64 -17.71
CA ALA A 125 14.36 -11.46 -18.08
C ALA A 125 14.51 -10.27 -19.03
N ARG A 126 15.52 -9.44 -18.82
CA ARG A 126 15.80 -8.27 -19.68
C ARG A 126 16.72 -8.58 -20.86
N ASN A 127 17.50 -9.66 -20.75
CA ASN A 127 18.45 -10.14 -21.74
C ASN A 127 18.76 -11.62 -21.46
N ASP A 128 19.58 -12.25 -22.31
CA ASP A 128 19.89 -13.68 -22.23
C ASP A 128 20.68 -14.09 -20.97
N THR A 129 21.24 -13.11 -20.22
CA THR A 129 22.02 -13.35 -19.01
C THR A 129 21.23 -13.12 -17.70
N ASP A 130 20.07 -12.48 -17.77
CA ASP A 130 19.19 -12.21 -16.63
C ASP A 130 18.18 -13.34 -16.45
N LYS A 131 18.03 -13.85 -15.22
CA LYS A 131 17.02 -14.87 -14.92
C LYS A 131 15.73 -14.19 -14.48
N GLY A 132 14.71 -14.30 -15.34
CA GLY A 132 13.34 -13.93 -15.02
C GLY A 132 12.74 -14.82 -13.91
N GLU A 133 11.65 -14.33 -13.31
CA GLU A 133 10.79 -15.12 -12.44
C GLU A 133 9.83 -15.97 -13.30
N PRO A 134 9.32 -17.10 -12.78
CA PRO A 134 8.31 -17.91 -13.47
C PRO A 134 7.13 -17.05 -13.94
N PHE A 135 6.65 -17.31 -15.16
CA PHE A 135 5.58 -16.56 -15.83
C PHE A 135 5.89 -15.08 -16.13
N GLY A 136 7.12 -14.61 -15.87
CA GLY A 136 7.51 -13.22 -16.11
C GLY A 136 7.50 -12.81 -17.58
N LYS A 137 7.84 -13.74 -18.49
CA LYS A 137 7.84 -13.49 -19.94
C LYS A 137 6.40 -13.45 -20.48
N GLU A 138 5.60 -14.42 -20.09
CA GLU A 138 4.19 -14.57 -20.44
C GLU A 138 3.37 -13.37 -19.96
N ALA A 139 3.58 -12.93 -18.72
CA ALA A 139 2.95 -11.74 -18.16
C ALA A 139 3.31 -10.48 -18.96
N HIS A 140 4.58 -10.35 -19.36
CA HIS A 140 5.04 -9.23 -20.17
C HIS A 140 4.45 -9.27 -21.58
N GLU A 141 4.47 -10.42 -22.25
CA GLU A 141 3.87 -10.59 -23.59
C GLU A 141 2.36 -10.35 -23.58
N PHE A 142 1.68 -10.76 -22.52
CA PHE A 142 0.25 -10.50 -22.33
C PHE A 142 -0.02 -8.99 -22.22
N ALA A 143 0.73 -8.28 -21.36
CA ALA A 143 0.64 -6.83 -21.25
C ALA A 143 0.98 -6.13 -22.57
N ASN A 144 1.99 -6.59 -23.30
CA ASN A 144 2.34 -6.05 -24.60
C ASN A 144 1.19 -6.21 -25.60
N ARG A 145 0.66 -7.43 -25.76
CA ARG A 145 -0.44 -7.72 -26.69
C ARG A 145 -1.72 -6.94 -26.38
N ARG A 146 -2.02 -6.73 -25.09
CA ARG A 146 -3.24 -6.03 -24.67
C ARG A 146 -3.08 -4.53 -24.69
N CYS A 147 -1.95 -3.98 -24.25
CA CYS A 147 -1.82 -2.55 -23.98
C CYS A 147 -0.94 -1.79 -24.97
N GLN A 148 0.01 -2.43 -25.68
CA GLN A 148 0.94 -1.71 -26.56
C GLN A 148 0.20 -0.88 -27.61
N GLN A 149 0.49 0.42 -27.67
CA GLN A 149 -0.13 1.38 -28.60
C GLN A 149 -1.66 1.41 -28.53
N ARG A 150 -2.22 1.28 -27.32
CA ARG A 150 -3.66 1.40 -27.06
C ARG A 150 -3.99 2.68 -26.32
N ASP A 151 -5.15 3.22 -26.66
CA ASP A 151 -5.83 4.25 -25.86
C ASP A 151 -6.29 3.62 -24.54
N VAL A 152 -5.99 4.29 -23.45
CA VAL A 152 -6.26 3.87 -22.08
C VAL A 152 -6.77 5.05 -21.26
N GLU A 153 -7.34 4.75 -20.12
CA GLU A 153 -7.59 5.74 -19.07
C GLU A 153 -6.73 5.40 -17.86
N ILE A 154 -6.15 6.39 -17.20
CA ILE A 154 -5.36 6.17 -15.98
C ILE A 154 -5.92 6.96 -14.80
N ASP A 155 -5.92 6.33 -13.64
CA ASP A 155 -6.05 6.99 -12.34
C ASP A 155 -4.67 7.03 -11.70
N VAL A 156 -4.19 8.22 -11.34
CA VAL A 156 -2.87 8.41 -10.73
C VAL A 156 -3.04 8.59 -9.23
N GLU A 157 -2.45 7.72 -8.42
CA GLU A 157 -2.65 7.67 -6.97
C GLU A 157 -1.44 8.21 -6.21
N ASP A 158 -0.23 7.84 -6.64
CA ASP A 158 1.02 8.17 -5.96
C ASP A 158 2.22 8.17 -6.93
N CYS A 159 3.42 8.37 -6.42
CA CYS A 159 4.67 8.13 -7.14
C CYS A 159 5.70 7.39 -6.28
N ASP A 160 6.50 6.53 -6.91
CA ASP A 160 7.62 5.86 -6.26
C ASP A 160 8.83 6.79 -6.08
N LYS A 161 9.87 6.32 -5.38
CA LYS A 161 11.07 7.11 -5.07
C LYS A 161 11.90 7.50 -6.30
N VAL A 162 11.66 6.88 -7.45
CA VAL A 162 12.40 7.12 -8.70
C VAL A 162 11.56 7.82 -9.76
N GLY A 163 10.36 8.30 -9.41
CA GLY A 163 9.50 9.08 -10.31
C GLY A 163 8.55 8.25 -11.17
N GLY A 164 8.35 6.96 -10.85
CA GLY A 164 7.28 6.14 -11.42
C GLY A 164 5.93 6.50 -10.81
N PHE A 165 4.93 6.79 -11.63
CA PHE A 165 3.56 7.09 -11.20
C PHE A 165 2.82 5.79 -10.91
N ILE A 166 2.28 5.66 -9.71
CA ILE A 166 1.55 4.48 -9.26
C ILE A 166 0.06 4.73 -9.43
N GLY A 167 -0.67 3.79 -10.01
CA GLY A 167 -2.12 3.84 -10.02
C GLY A 167 -2.78 2.79 -10.90
N THR A 168 -4.04 3.03 -11.23
CA THR A 168 -4.87 2.08 -11.98
C THR A 168 -4.90 2.42 -13.46
N LEU A 169 -4.62 1.44 -14.32
CA LEU A 169 -4.75 1.55 -15.78
C LEU A 169 -6.02 0.83 -16.23
N TYR A 170 -6.82 1.51 -17.03
CA TYR A 170 -8.03 0.96 -17.64
C TYR A 170 -7.87 0.86 -19.15
N ILE A 171 -8.19 -0.32 -19.67
CA ILE A 171 -8.25 -0.56 -21.11
C ILE A 171 -9.63 -1.11 -21.44
N ASN A 172 -10.31 -0.52 -22.43
CA ASN A 172 -11.71 -0.84 -22.73
C ASN A 172 -12.62 -0.78 -21.49
N ARG A 173 -12.37 0.19 -20.58
CA ARG A 173 -13.04 0.38 -19.28
C ARG A 173 -12.82 -0.74 -18.25
N GLU A 174 -11.96 -1.70 -18.53
CA GLU A 174 -11.60 -2.78 -17.61
C GLU A 174 -10.28 -2.45 -16.89
N ASN A 175 -10.21 -2.73 -15.59
CA ASN A 175 -9.00 -2.59 -14.80
C ASN A 175 -7.95 -3.62 -15.26
N PHE A 176 -6.85 -3.16 -15.85
CA PHE A 176 -5.85 -4.06 -16.42
C PHE A 176 -5.09 -4.88 -15.36
N ALA A 177 -4.94 -4.36 -14.14
CA ALA A 177 -4.33 -5.10 -13.04
C ALA A 177 -5.16 -6.34 -12.68
N LYS A 178 -6.49 -6.21 -12.70
CA LYS A 178 -7.40 -7.34 -12.51
C LYS A 178 -7.24 -8.38 -13.61
N THR A 179 -7.19 -7.95 -14.88
CA THR A 179 -7.03 -8.89 -16.01
C THR A 179 -5.72 -9.69 -15.90
N LEU A 180 -4.62 -9.07 -15.46
CA LEU A 180 -3.37 -9.80 -15.18
C LEU A 180 -3.54 -10.84 -14.08
N VAL A 181 -4.24 -10.49 -13.01
CA VAL A 181 -4.49 -11.40 -11.88
C VAL A 181 -5.42 -12.55 -12.28
N GLU A 182 -6.52 -12.30 -13.00
CA GLU A 182 -7.46 -13.35 -13.47
C GLU A 182 -6.80 -14.35 -14.45
N GLU A 183 -5.77 -13.93 -15.17
CA GLU A 183 -4.97 -14.80 -16.04
C GLU A 183 -3.83 -15.52 -15.29
N GLY A 184 -3.69 -15.30 -13.98
CA GLY A 184 -2.62 -15.86 -13.16
C GLY A 184 -1.24 -15.30 -13.52
N LEU A 185 -1.18 -14.10 -14.09
CA LEU A 185 0.05 -13.44 -14.54
C LEU A 185 0.51 -12.34 -13.58
N ALA A 186 -0.16 -12.19 -12.44
CA ALA A 186 0.24 -11.38 -11.30
C ALA A 186 -0.46 -11.89 -10.04
N SER A 187 0.11 -11.61 -8.87
CA SER A 187 -0.53 -11.82 -7.57
C SER A 187 -1.00 -10.49 -6.97
N VAL A 188 -1.96 -10.53 -6.06
CA VAL A 188 -2.46 -9.34 -5.37
C VAL A 188 -1.41 -8.84 -4.37
N HIS A 189 -1.19 -7.53 -4.36
CA HIS A 189 -0.45 -6.85 -3.31
C HIS A 189 -1.44 -6.15 -2.38
N ALA A 190 -1.89 -6.86 -1.34
CA ALA A 190 -2.99 -6.48 -0.45
C ALA A 190 -2.99 -4.98 -0.06
N TYR A 191 -1.93 -4.50 0.60
CA TYR A 191 -1.82 -3.10 1.02
C TYR A 191 -1.99 -2.08 -0.11
N SER A 192 -1.43 -2.38 -1.29
CA SER A 192 -1.53 -1.47 -2.43
C SER A 192 -2.93 -1.51 -3.04
N ALA A 193 -3.60 -2.67 -3.00
CA ALA A 193 -4.94 -2.85 -3.55
C ALA A 193 -6.00 -2.19 -2.65
N GLU A 194 -5.79 -2.25 -1.33
CA GLU A 194 -6.61 -1.54 -0.35
C GLU A 194 -6.45 -0.03 -0.48
N LYS A 195 -5.20 0.46 -0.57
CA LYS A 195 -4.91 1.88 -0.77
C LYS A 195 -5.53 2.41 -2.07
N ALA A 196 -5.53 1.61 -3.14
CA ALA A 196 -6.15 1.94 -4.42
C ALA A 196 -7.69 1.82 -4.41
N GLY A 197 -8.26 1.13 -3.41
CA GLY A 197 -9.70 0.88 -3.31
C GLY A 197 -10.23 -0.19 -4.26
N ASN A 198 -9.36 -1.07 -4.79
CA ASN A 198 -9.73 -2.12 -5.74
C ASN A 198 -9.48 -3.55 -5.22
N ALA A 199 -9.15 -3.70 -3.93
CA ALA A 199 -8.85 -4.98 -3.27
C ALA A 199 -9.90 -6.07 -3.55
N ASN A 200 -11.18 -5.80 -3.35
CA ASN A 200 -12.24 -6.81 -3.53
C ASN A 200 -12.26 -7.40 -4.95
N GLU A 201 -12.07 -6.55 -5.96
CA GLU A 201 -12.05 -6.99 -7.36
C GLU A 201 -10.79 -7.82 -7.65
N LEU A 202 -9.63 -7.42 -7.13
CA LEU A 202 -8.36 -8.10 -7.35
C LEU A 202 -8.28 -9.45 -6.63
N PHE A 203 -8.75 -9.56 -5.38
CA PHE A 203 -8.79 -10.84 -4.67
C PHE A 203 -9.78 -11.83 -5.31
N ALA A 204 -10.95 -11.35 -5.73
CA ALA A 204 -11.90 -12.19 -6.47
C ALA A 204 -11.30 -12.70 -7.79
N ALA A 205 -10.52 -11.86 -8.47
CA ALA A 205 -9.78 -12.24 -9.66
C ALA A 205 -8.70 -13.31 -9.38
N GLU A 206 -7.97 -13.17 -8.28
CA GLU A 206 -6.90 -14.10 -7.91
C GLU A 206 -7.46 -15.47 -7.56
N GLN A 207 -8.57 -15.51 -6.82
CA GLN A 207 -9.25 -16.77 -6.51
C GLN A 207 -9.67 -17.50 -7.78
N LYS A 208 -10.24 -16.81 -8.76
CA LYS A 208 -10.59 -17.42 -10.06
C LYS A 208 -9.35 -17.99 -10.77
N ALA A 209 -8.21 -17.30 -10.68
CA ALA A 209 -6.98 -17.77 -11.29
C ALA A 209 -6.41 -19.01 -10.58
N LYS A 210 -6.50 -19.05 -9.24
CA LYS A 210 -6.20 -20.23 -8.41
C LYS A 210 -7.09 -21.42 -8.76
N ASP A 211 -8.41 -21.23 -8.74
CA ASP A 211 -9.40 -22.27 -9.04
C ASP A 211 -9.20 -22.84 -10.46
N ALA A 212 -8.82 -21.99 -11.40
CA ALA A 212 -8.54 -22.37 -12.78
C ALA A 212 -7.09 -22.83 -13.03
N ARG A 213 -6.23 -22.87 -12.00
CA ARG A 213 -4.80 -23.21 -12.06
C ARG A 213 -4.06 -22.49 -13.19
N ARG A 214 -4.25 -21.18 -13.29
CA ARG A 214 -3.67 -20.36 -14.35
C ARG A 214 -2.31 -19.80 -13.95
N GLY A 215 -1.37 -19.79 -14.88
CA GLY A 215 -0.09 -19.09 -14.75
C GLY A 215 0.65 -19.44 -13.47
N LEU A 216 0.91 -18.42 -12.63
CA LEU A 216 1.53 -18.54 -11.31
C LEU A 216 0.89 -19.64 -10.43
N TRP A 217 -0.39 -19.95 -10.66
CA TRP A 217 -1.17 -20.93 -9.92
C TRP A 217 -1.26 -22.30 -10.62
N HIS A 218 -0.43 -22.60 -11.63
CA HIS A 218 -0.50 -23.88 -12.36
C HIS A 218 -0.28 -25.11 -11.47
N ASP A 219 0.63 -25.00 -10.52
CA ASP A 219 0.93 -26.02 -9.49
C ASP A 219 0.22 -25.70 -8.16
N TYR A 220 -0.79 -24.83 -8.19
CA TYR A 220 -1.55 -24.49 -7.00
C TYR A 220 -2.29 -25.73 -6.51
N ASP A 221 -1.85 -26.19 -5.35
CA ASP A 221 -2.54 -27.19 -4.57
C ASP A 221 -3.38 -26.44 -3.53
N PRO A 222 -4.71 -26.61 -3.52
CA PRO A 222 -5.54 -26.13 -2.43
C PRO A 222 -5.03 -26.63 -1.07
N SER A 223 -4.38 -27.79 -1.01
CA SER A 223 -3.77 -28.28 0.24
C SER A 223 -2.50 -27.54 0.65
N GLN A 224 -1.89 -26.72 -0.21
CA GLN A 224 -0.88 -25.74 0.22
C GLN A 224 -1.54 -24.53 0.86
N ASP A 225 -2.76 -24.18 0.46
CA ASP A 225 -3.58 -23.29 1.27
C ASP A 225 -4.05 -24.04 2.54
N GLU A 226 -4.18 -25.40 2.54
CA GLU A 226 -4.46 -26.21 3.75
C GLU A 226 -3.24 -26.51 4.65
N GLU A 227 -2.01 -26.58 4.15
CA GLU A 227 -0.76 -26.72 4.91
C GLU A 227 -0.22 -25.35 5.31
N ALA A 228 -0.44 -24.34 4.48
CA ALA A 228 -0.61 -22.96 4.91
C ALA A 228 -2.02 -22.76 5.53
N GLU A 229 -2.79 -23.78 5.87
CA GLU A 229 -3.88 -23.69 6.85
C GLU A 229 -3.43 -24.32 8.17
N ASP A 230 -2.71 -25.44 8.18
CA ASP A 230 -2.07 -25.93 9.42
C ASP A 230 -0.85 -25.08 9.85
N THR A 231 -0.34 -24.23 8.95
CA THR A 231 0.61 -23.14 9.24
C THR A 231 0.09 -21.73 8.97
N THR A 232 -1.11 -21.53 8.37
CA THR A 232 -1.86 -20.25 8.30
C THR A 232 -3.42 -20.40 8.17
N ALA A 233 -4.09 -21.13 9.08
CA ALA A 233 -5.49 -21.63 9.01
C ALA A 233 -6.56 -20.64 8.55
N ALA A 234 -6.84 -20.66 7.24
CA ALA A 234 -8.10 -20.35 6.60
C ALA A 234 -9.24 -21.38 6.84
N ALA A 235 -10.42 -20.93 6.42
CA ALA A 235 -11.70 -21.60 6.40
C ALA A 235 -11.82 -22.56 5.20
N PRO A 236 -12.94 -23.32 5.10
CA PRO A 236 -13.67 -23.19 3.84
C PRO A 236 -15.20 -23.10 3.96
N ALA A 237 -15.76 -22.61 2.86
CA ALA A 237 -17.12 -22.15 2.63
C ALA A 237 -18.20 -23.26 2.57
N THR A 238 -19.48 -22.88 2.75
CA THR A 238 -20.52 -23.03 1.69
C THR A 238 -21.89 -22.42 2.04
N SER A 239 -22.39 -21.64 1.07
CA SER A 239 -23.78 -21.45 0.60
C SER A 239 -24.85 -20.70 1.42
N ASN A 240 -25.40 -19.70 0.72
CA ASN A 240 -26.76 -19.15 0.71
C ASN A 240 -27.27 -18.31 1.89
N GLY A 241 -27.50 -17.02 1.58
CA GLY A 241 -28.55 -16.20 2.19
C GLY A 241 -28.05 -15.02 3.01
N ASP A 242 -28.22 -13.82 2.44
CA ASP A 242 -28.20 -12.50 3.06
C ASP A 242 -26.91 -11.92 3.68
N ALA A 243 -26.51 -10.81 3.05
CA ALA A 243 -25.56 -9.75 3.41
C ALA A 243 -25.01 -9.70 4.86
N ALA A 244 -23.71 -9.97 4.99
CA ALA A 244 -22.83 -9.38 6.01
C ALA A 244 -21.46 -9.06 5.37
N ALA A 245 -20.93 -7.86 5.60
CA ALA A 245 -19.69 -7.37 5.01
C ALA A 245 -18.49 -8.25 5.41
N SER A 246 -17.67 -8.69 4.44
CA SER A 246 -16.49 -9.51 4.69
C SER A 246 -15.45 -8.78 5.54
N ARG A 247 -14.95 -9.43 6.59
CA ARG A 247 -13.97 -8.93 7.56
C ARG A 247 -12.69 -8.41 6.88
N ARG A 248 -12.22 -7.23 7.30
CA ARG A 248 -10.93 -6.65 6.86
C ARG A 248 -9.78 -7.52 7.36
N LYS A 249 -8.90 -7.95 6.44
CA LYS A 249 -7.69 -8.74 6.74
C LYS A 249 -6.45 -7.85 6.55
N ASP A 250 -6.20 -6.97 7.51
CA ASP A 250 -5.07 -6.02 7.52
C ASP A 250 -4.10 -6.43 8.64
N TYR A 251 -3.37 -7.51 8.41
CA TYR A 251 -2.40 -8.07 9.37
C TYR A 251 -1.04 -7.39 9.23
N ARG A 252 -0.49 -6.96 10.35
CA ARG A 252 0.81 -6.27 10.42
C ARG A 252 1.65 -6.88 11.51
N ASP A 253 2.90 -7.18 11.20
CA ASP A 253 3.89 -7.53 12.20
C ASP A 253 4.23 -6.29 13.03
N VAL A 254 4.07 -6.37 14.34
CA VAL A 254 4.20 -5.21 15.25
C VAL A 254 4.96 -5.56 16.52
N ILE A 255 5.51 -4.53 17.16
CA ILE A 255 5.99 -4.58 18.54
C ILE A 255 5.23 -3.51 19.32
N VAL A 256 4.52 -3.90 20.37
CA VAL A 256 3.88 -2.96 21.29
C VAL A 256 4.99 -2.31 22.12
N THR A 257 5.11 -0.99 22.01
CA THR A 257 6.16 -0.20 22.67
C THR A 257 5.69 0.46 23.95
N HIS A 258 4.38 0.68 24.10
CA HIS A 258 3.81 1.28 25.30
C HIS A 258 2.31 0.97 25.41
N VAL A 259 1.83 0.78 26.63
CA VAL A 259 0.41 0.74 26.97
C VAL A 259 0.13 1.93 27.88
N GLU A 260 -0.77 2.81 27.46
CA GLU A 260 -1.18 3.97 28.27
C GLU A 260 -2.09 3.53 29.42
N GLU A 261 -2.18 4.35 30.47
CA GLU A 261 -3.13 4.17 31.59
C GLU A 261 -4.59 4.08 31.13
N SER A 262 -4.90 4.61 29.94
CA SER A 262 -6.23 4.51 29.33
C SER A 262 -6.52 3.16 28.68
N GLY A 263 -5.53 2.26 28.60
CA GLY A 263 -5.58 1.01 27.84
C GLY A 263 -5.33 1.16 26.34
N ARG A 264 -5.06 2.37 25.84
CA ARG A 264 -4.57 2.57 24.48
C ARG A 264 -3.16 2.02 24.35
N ILE A 265 -2.89 1.36 23.23
CA ILE A 265 -1.57 0.82 22.94
C ILE A 265 -0.84 1.69 21.92
N LYS A 266 0.48 1.70 22.02
CA LYS A 266 1.40 2.23 21.03
C LYS A 266 2.20 1.07 20.48
N PHE A 267 2.34 1.01 19.17
CA PHE A 267 3.14 -0.02 18.53
C PHE A 267 3.98 0.54 17.39
N GLN A 268 5.05 -0.16 17.07
CA GLN A 268 5.83 0.02 15.86
C GLN A 268 5.53 -1.11 14.89
N GLU A 269 5.45 -0.79 13.60
CA GLU A 269 5.33 -1.79 12.54
C GLU A 269 6.72 -2.34 12.17
N ILE A 270 6.89 -3.66 12.24
CA ILE A 270 8.15 -4.33 11.92
C ILE A 270 8.39 -4.21 10.40
N GLY A 271 9.58 -3.73 10.03
CA GLY A 271 9.96 -3.61 8.62
C GLY A 271 10.95 -2.49 8.36
N SER A 272 10.76 -1.78 7.23
CA SER A 272 11.71 -0.76 6.77
C SER A 272 11.77 0.47 7.69
N GLY A 273 10.66 0.82 8.34
CA GLY A 273 10.58 1.94 9.28
C GLY A 273 11.39 1.71 10.55
N THR A 274 11.18 0.57 11.21
CA THR A 274 11.95 0.14 12.39
C THR A 274 13.43 -0.09 12.07
N SER A 275 13.75 -0.63 10.90
CA SER A 275 15.15 -0.75 10.44
C SER A 275 15.83 0.63 10.29
N ALA A 276 15.12 1.60 9.73
CA ALA A 276 15.60 2.97 9.61
C ALA A 276 15.69 3.67 10.97
N LEU A 277 14.76 3.39 11.90
CA LEU A 277 14.80 3.90 13.27
C LEU A 277 16.04 3.39 14.01
N THR A 278 16.37 2.11 13.91
CA THR A 278 17.59 1.55 14.53
C THR A 278 18.85 2.27 14.04
N SER A 279 18.93 2.52 12.73
CA SER A 279 20.04 3.26 12.13
C SER A 279 20.07 4.72 12.60
N LEU A 280 18.90 5.38 12.65
CA LEU A 280 18.76 6.74 13.15
C LEU A 280 19.18 6.84 14.61
N MET A 281 18.69 5.96 15.48
CA MET A 281 18.98 5.97 16.93
C MET A 281 20.47 5.77 17.21
N SER A 282 21.16 4.92 16.44
CA SER A 282 22.61 4.78 16.52
C SER A 282 23.35 6.07 16.18
N ALA A 283 22.95 6.75 15.10
CA ALA A 283 23.50 8.05 14.73
C ALA A 283 23.14 9.16 15.74
N PHE A 284 21.92 9.12 16.27
CA PHE A 284 21.37 10.08 17.21
C PHE A 284 22.10 10.05 18.55
N GLY A 285 22.35 8.85 19.08
CA GLY A 285 23.17 8.65 20.28
C GLY A 285 24.58 9.22 20.08
N LYS A 286 25.26 8.84 18.99
CA LYS A 286 26.60 9.35 18.66
C LYS A 286 26.63 10.88 18.54
N PHE A 287 25.63 11.47 17.91
CA PHE A 287 25.51 12.92 17.75
C PHE A 287 25.44 13.62 19.11
N HIS A 288 24.66 13.10 20.05
CA HIS A 288 24.47 13.71 21.37
C HIS A 288 25.58 13.44 22.39
N LEU A 289 26.52 12.54 22.09
CA LEU A 289 27.77 12.35 22.85
C LEU A 289 28.78 13.49 22.64
N ASN A 290 28.70 14.20 21.51
CA ASN A 290 29.61 15.31 21.24
C ASN A 290 29.23 16.54 22.10
N PRO A 291 30.13 17.07 22.95
CA PRO A 291 29.87 18.25 23.78
C PRO A 291 29.47 19.50 22.98
N ALA A 292 29.90 19.63 21.72
CA ALA A 292 29.49 20.74 20.86
C ALA A 292 27.97 20.79 20.62
N ASN A 293 27.27 19.67 20.81
CA ASN A 293 25.83 19.52 20.59
C ASN A 293 25.03 19.58 21.92
N SER A 294 25.61 20.10 23.00
CA SER A 294 24.98 20.11 24.33
C SER A 294 24.05 21.29 24.60
N ALA A 295 23.82 22.16 23.61
CA ALA A 295 22.96 23.33 23.75
C ALA A 295 21.52 22.93 24.10
N GLY A 296 21.03 23.39 25.26
CA GLY A 296 19.67 23.13 25.72
C GLY A 296 18.64 24.06 25.10
N LEU A 297 17.36 23.77 25.35
CA LEU A 297 16.24 24.64 24.94
C LEU A 297 15.93 25.70 26.01
N THR A 298 15.75 26.95 25.57
CA THR A 298 15.47 28.10 26.46
C THR A 298 14.00 28.51 26.49
N ASN A 299 13.22 28.11 25.49
CA ASN A 299 11.80 28.43 25.42
C ASN A 299 11.02 27.39 24.58
N PRO A 300 10.84 26.17 25.11
CA PRO A 300 10.19 25.08 24.40
C PRO A 300 8.73 25.42 24.04
N LYS A 301 8.26 25.06 22.85
CA LYS A 301 6.88 25.34 22.41
C LYS A 301 6.07 24.07 22.18
N ALA A 302 4.79 24.10 22.57
CA ALA A 302 3.87 23.01 22.25
C ALA A 302 3.85 22.76 20.73
N GLY A 303 3.91 21.49 20.35
CA GLY A 303 4.00 21.03 18.97
C GLY A 303 5.41 20.96 18.38
N GLU A 304 6.42 21.55 19.02
CA GLU A 304 7.81 21.55 18.55
C GLU A 304 8.46 20.16 18.69
N PHE A 305 9.20 19.74 17.65
CA PHE A 305 10.02 18.54 17.70
C PHE A 305 11.37 18.85 18.34
N VAL A 306 11.78 17.98 19.26
CA VAL A 306 12.96 18.18 20.11
C VAL A 306 13.70 16.85 20.28
N ALA A 307 14.95 16.93 20.71
CA ALA A 307 15.65 15.80 21.29
C ALA A 307 15.36 15.81 22.80
N ALA A 308 14.89 14.69 23.34
CA ALA A 308 14.59 14.54 24.75
C ALA A 308 15.39 13.38 25.33
N LYS A 309 15.97 13.57 26.51
CA LYS A 309 16.73 12.55 27.22
C LYS A 309 15.78 11.76 28.11
N PHE A 310 15.52 10.49 27.78
CA PHE A 310 14.57 9.65 28.50
C PHE A 310 15.07 9.31 29.90
N THR A 311 14.19 9.40 30.89
CA THR A 311 14.57 9.31 32.30
C THR A 311 14.97 7.90 32.75
N ALA A 312 14.47 6.85 32.10
CA ALA A 312 14.73 5.47 32.51
C ALA A 312 16.13 4.95 32.10
N ASP A 313 16.68 5.42 30.98
CA ASP A 313 17.93 4.89 30.40
C ASP A 313 19.00 5.96 30.11
N ASP A 314 18.67 7.23 30.34
CA ASP A 314 19.51 8.38 30.03
C ASP A 314 19.99 8.43 28.56
N GLN A 315 19.22 7.87 27.63
CA GLN A 315 19.46 7.98 26.19
C GLN A 315 18.63 9.11 25.57
N TRP A 316 19.10 9.62 24.43
CA TRP A 316 18.41 10.68 23.69
C TRP A 316 17.48 10.08 22.65
N TYR A 317 16.28 10.65 22.54
CA TYR A 317 15.24 10.23 21.60
C TYR A 317 14.62 11.42 20.90
N ARG A 318 13.97 11.17 19.76
CA ARG A 318 13.12 12.16 19.11
C ARG A 318 11.82 12.27 19.89
N ALA A 319 11.44 13.49 20.20
CA ALA A 319 10.21 13.78 20.92
C ALA A 319 9.48 14.98 20.35
N ARG A 320 8.23 15.15 20.76
CA ARG A 320 7.42 16.33 20.48
C ARG A 320 6.87 16.88 21.78
N ILE A 321 6.94 18.18 21.95
CA ILE A 321 6.39 18.84 23.14
C ILE A 321 4.88 18.83 23.05
N ARG A 322 4.21 18.22 24.04
CA ARG A 322 2.76 18.27 24.18
C ARG A 322 2.32 19.51 24.93
N ARG A 323 2.93 19.76 26.09
CA ARG A 323 2.63 20.90 26.98
C ARG A 323 3.92 21.44 27.59
N ASN A 324 3.99 22.75 27.81
CA ASN A 324 5.13 23.38 28.46
C ASN A 324 4.67 24.12 29.72
N ASP A 325 5.28 23.77 30.85
CA ASP A 325 5.19 24.50 32.11
C ASP A 325 6.40 25.43 32.24
N ARG A 326 6.18 26.71 31.93
CA ARG A 326 7.22 27.75 31.89
C ARG A 326 7.70 28.14 33.28
N GLU A 327 6.84 28.05 34.28
CA GLU A 327 7.18 28.41 35.67
C GLU A 327 8.06 27.33 36.28
N ALA A 328 7.67 26.06 36.13
CA ALA A 328 8.44 24.92 36.61
C ALA A 328 9.66 24.58 35.74
N LYS A 329 9.80 25.21 34.55
CA LYS A 329 10.78 24.86 33.50
C LYS A 329 10.77 23.37 33.19
N LYS A 330 9.56 22.82 33.05
CA LYS A 330 9.32 21.42 32.66
C LYS A 330 8.46 21.39 31.40
N ALA A 331 8.65 20.36 30.58
CA ALA A 331 7.80 20.11 29.43
C ALA A 331 7.35 18.66 29.44
N GLU A 332 6.07 18.46 29.12
CA GLU A 332 5.53 17.14 28.81
C GLU A 332 5.87 16.82 27.36
N VAL A 333 6.63 15.75 27.16
CA VAL A 333 7.07 15.28 25.84
C VAL A 333 6.43 13.96 25.50
N VAL A 334 6.19 13.74 24.21
CA VAL A 334 5.82 12.44 23.64
C VAL A 334 7.00 11.94 22.82
N TYR A 335 7.51 10.75 23.12
CA TYR A 335 8.55 10.09 22.34
C TYR A 335 7.95 9.57 21.04
N VAL A 336 8.18 10.28 19.93
CA VAL A 336 7.37 10.08 18.71
C VAL A 336 7.60 8.75 18.01
N ASP A 337 8.67 8.06 18.37
CA ASP A 337 9.02 6.75 17.83
C ASP A 337 8.54 5.59 18.71
N TYR A 338 8.21 5.82 19.98
CA TYR A 338 7.82 4.77 20.96
C TYR A 338 6.44 5.01 21.61
N GLY A 339 5.93 6.24 21.53
CA GLY A 339 4.58 6.64 21.92
C GLY A 339 4.39 6.95 23.40
N ASN A 340 5.33 6.55 24.28
CA ASN A 340 5.30 6.92 25.70
C ASN A 340 5.56 8.42 25.90
N SER A 341 5.14 8.94 27.05
CA SER A 341 5.26 10.37 27.41
C SER A 341 5.86 10.55 28.79
N GLU A 342 6.53 11.68 29.03
CA GLU A 342 7.02 12.04 30.36
C GLU A 342 7.07 13.56 30.57
N LEU A 343 6.95 13.98 31.84
CA LEU A 343 7.17 15.36 32.25
C LEU A 343 8.63 15.54 32.69
N ILE A 344 9.44 16.22 31.87
CA ILE A 344 10.88 16.39 32.12
C ILE A 344 11.32 17.85 32.22
N PRO A 345 12.38 18.14 32.99
CA PRO A 345 12.97 19.47 33.04
C PRO A 345 13.59 19.86 31.70
N TRP A 346 13.61 21.16 31.38
CA TRP A 346 14.19 21.67 30.12
C TRP A 346 15.68 21.33 29.96
N SER A 347 16.40 21.03 31.05
CA SER A 347 17.78 20.55 31.01
C SER A 347 17.96 19.20 30.30
N ARG A 348 16.88 18.43 30.14
CA ARG A 348 16.85 17.16 29.39
C ARG A 348 16.37 17.35 27.95
N LEU A 349 16.23 18.59 27.48
CA LEU A 349 15.77 18.93 26.14
C LEU A 349 16.87 19.61 25.33
N ARG A 350 17.00 19.23 24.06
CA ARG A 350 17.87 19.89 23.08
C ARG A 350 17.08 20.16 21.79
N PRO A 351 17.47 21.18 21.00
CA PRO A 351 16.90 21.39 19.68
C PRO A 351 17.08 20.18 18.77
N LEU A 352 16.11 19.92 17.90
CA LEU A 352 16.21 18.91 16.83
C LEU A 352 16.35 19.62 15.47
N SER A 353 17.54 20.14 15.16
CA SER A 353 17.76 20.98 13.97
C SER A 353 18.42 20.26 12.79
N GLN A 354 19.06 19.12 13.05
CA GLN A 354 19.78 18.33 12.06
C GLN A 354 18.79 17.63 11.14
N THR A 355 18.94 17.86 9.82
CA THR A 355 17.97 17.43 8.81
C THR A 355 17.80 15.91 8.77
N GLU A 356 18.87 15.17 9.07
CA GLU A 356 18.89 13.71 9.14
C GLU A 356 18.01 13.14 10.27
N PHE A 357 17.71 13.92 11.31
CA PHE A 357 16.90 13.49 12.45
C PHE A 357 15.46 14.01 12.40
N LEU A 358 15.15 14.93 11.48
CA LEU A 358 13.83 15.53 11.37
C LEU A 358 12.76 14.51 10.94
N PRO A 359 11.48 14.73 11.33
CA PRO A 359 10.34 13.92 10.89
C PRO A 359 10.15 13.86 9.36
N SER A 360 10.69 14.84 8.63
CA SER A 360 10.69 14.86 7.16
C SER A 360 11.59 13.79 6.55
N LYS A 361 12.61 13.32 7.28
CA LYS A 361 13.54 12.27 6.85
C LYS A 361 13.04 10.87 7.23
N LEU A 362 12.60 10.72 8.47
CA LEU A 362 11.95 9.52 8.97
C LEU A 362 10.71 9.95 9.76
N LYS A 363 9.52 9.51 9.32
CA LYS A 363 8.27 9.81 10.03
C LYS A 363 8.32 9.27 11.47
N PRO A 364 7.52 9.80 12.41
CA PRO A 364 7.27 9.15 13.69
C PRO A 364 6.94 7.66 13.51
N GLN A 365 7.56 6.79 14.30
CA GLN A 365 7.43 5.34 14.15
C GLN A 365 6.38 4.71 15.07
N ALA A 366 5.94 5.40 16.12
CA ALA A 366 4.84 4.90 16.97
C ALA A 366 3.48 5.21 16.34
N GLN A 367 2.64 4.19 16.25
CA GLN A 367 1.21 4.28 15.92
C GLN A 367 0.37 4.02 17.16
N GLU A 368 -0.76 4.70 17.29
CA GLU A 368 -1.70 4.51 18.39
C GLU A 368 -2.87 3.62 17.96
N ALA A 369 -3.28 2.72 18.85
CA ALA A 369 -4.46 1.88 18.66
C ALA A 369 -5.21 1.59 19.96
N GLN A 370 -6.42 1.08 19.80
CA GLN A 370 -7.22 0.45 20.84
C GLN A 370 -7.41 -1.02 20.50
N LEU A 371 -7.52 -1.87 21.52
CA LEU A 371 -7.88 -3.27 21.32
C LEU A 371 -9.35 -3.35 20.84
N ALA A 372 -9.57 -4.06 19.73
CA ALA A 372 -10.88 -4.30 19.14
C ALA A 372 -11.71 -5.28 19.98
N PHE A 373 -13.04 -5.17 19.87
CA PHE A 373 -14.02 -6.10 20.44
C PHE A 373 -13.99 -6.26 21.97
N ILE A 374 -13.27 -5.40 22.68
CA ILE A 374 -13.23 -5.38 24.14
C ILE A 374 -13.65 -4.01 24.67
N GLN A 375 -14.27 -4.01 25.85
CA GLN A 375 -14.58 -2.84 26.65
C GLN A 375 -13.84 -3.00 27.99
N LEU A 376 -12.89 -2.10 28.22
CA LEU A 376 -12.12 -2.07 29.47
C LEU A 376 -12.97 -1.55 30.64
N PRO A 377 -12.63 -1.93 31.89
CA PRO A 377 -13.33 -1.48 33.08
C PRO A 377 -13.28 0.05 33.25
N GLN A 378 -14.34 0.62 33.80
CA GLN A 378 -14.35 2.04 34.20
C GLN A 378 -13.80 2.26 35.61
N ASN A 379 -13.84 1.23 36.45
CA ASN A 379 -13.24 1.27 37.78
C ASN A 379 -11.70 1.38 37.60
N PRO A 380 -11.04 2.37 38.24
CA PRO A 380 -9.61 2.58 38.09
C PRO A 380 -8.72 1.40 38.51
N GLU A 381 -9.12 0.64 39.53
CA GLU A 381 -8.32 -0.51 40.03
C GLU A 381 -8.34 -1.65 39.00
N TYR A 382 -9.53 -2.06 38.55
CA TYR A 382 -9.64 -3.08 37.49
C TYR A 382 -9.05 -2.63 36.15
N LEU A 383 -9.14 -1.33 35.82
CA LEU A 383 -8.49 -0.80 34.62
C LEU A 383 -6.96 -0.92 34.73
N ALA A 384 -6.39 -0.61 35.90
CA ALA A 384 -4.96 -0.75 36.15
C ALA A 384 -4.52 -2.21 36.01
N ASP A 385 -5.30 -3.17 36.53
CA ASP A 385 -5.02 -4.60 36.37
C ASP A 385 -5.06 -5.04 34.90
N ALA A 386 -6.06 -4.57 34.14
CA ALA A 386 -6.15 -4.84 32.70
C ALA A 386 -4.95 -4.26 31.93
N VAL A 387 -4.55 -3.02 32.23
CA VAL A 387 -3.38 -2.38 31.62
C VAL A 387 -2.09 -3.13 31.97
N ASN A 388 -1.93 -3.58 33.22
CA ASN A 388 -0.79 -4.35 33.67
C ASN A 388 -0.71 -5.70 32.93
N PHE A 389 -1.84 -6.40 32.80
CA PHE A 389 -1.91 -7.64 32.05
C PHE A 389 -1.55 -7.43 30.58
N ILE A 390 -2.16 -6.46 29.90
CA ILE A 390 -1.83 -6.15 28.48
C ILE A 390 -0.35 -5.80 28.34
N SER A 391 0.22 -5.05 29.29
CA SER A 391 1.64 -4.70 29.27
C SER A 391 2.53 -5.94 29.39
N GLN A 392 2.22 -6.86 30.30
CA GLN A 392 2.96 -8.11 30.48
C GLN A 392 2.83 -9.04 29.28
N GLU A 393 1.61 -9.19 28.76
CA GLU A 393 1.33 -10.06 27.61
C GLU A 393 1.87 -9.49 26.29
N THR A 394 2.25 -8.22 26.22
CA THR A 394 2.81 -7.65 24.99
C THR A 394 4.30 -7.31 25.09
N ALA A 395 4.86 -7.29 26.30
CA ALA A 395 6.26 -6.94 26.53
C ALA A 395 7.23 -7.87 25.78
N ASP A 396 8.21 -7.27 25.11
CA ASP A 396 9.30 -7.95 24.40
C ASP A 396 8.87 -9.02 23.38
N ARG A 397 7.61 -8.95 22.90
CA ARG A 397 7.05 -9.86 21.90
C ARG A 397 6.94 -9.18 20.54
N GLN A 398 7.22 -9.95 19.50
CA GLN A 398 6.81 -9.63 18.13
C GLN A 398 5.42 -10.26 17.95
N LEU A 399 4.44 -9.42 17.68
CA LEU A 399 3.04 -9.79 17.57
C LEU A 399 2.54 -9.50 16.16
N VAL A 400 1.38 -10.02 15.82
CA VAL A 400 0.65 -9.68 14.60
C VAL A 400 -0.61 -8.91 14.99
N ALA A 401 -0.74 -7.66 14.55
CA ALA A 401 -1.96 -6.88 14.70
C ALA A 401 -2.83 -7.03 13.45
N ASN A 402 -4.07 -7.50 13.61
CA ASN A 402 -5.09 -7.27 12.59
C ASN A 402 -5.74 -5.90 12.83
N VAL A 403 -5.70 -5.01 11.85
CA VAL A 403 -6.42 -3.73 11.90
C VAL A 403 -7.87 -3.95 11.48
N ASP A 404 -8.74 -4.20 12.46
CA ASP A 404 -10.16 -4.45 12.25
C ASP A 404 -10.88 -3.20 11.72
N GLN A 405 -10.46 -2.01 12.18
CA GLN A 405 -11.03 -0.74 11.73
C GLN A 405 -10.05 0.42 11.91
N MET A 406 -10.20 1.46 11.08
CA MET A 406 -9.58 2.77 11.29
C MET A 406 -10.67 3.84 11.31
N ASP A 407 -10.76 4.62 12.39
CA ASP A 407 -11.65 5.76 12.49
C ASP A 407 -11.10 6.98 11.72
N LYS A 408 -11.98 7.95 11.44
CA LYS A 408 -11.66 9.15 10.64
C LYS A 408 -10.55 10.01 11.23
N ASP A 409 -10.36 9.94 12.54
CA ASP A 409 -9.32 10.63 13.31
C ASP A 409 -7.96 9.90 13.25
N GLY A 410 -7.91 8.73 12.60
CA GLY A 410 -6.71 7.90 12.50
C GLY A 410 -6.56 6.89 13.64
N THR A 411 -7.51 6.81 14.57
CA THR A 411 -7.50 5.79 15.62
C THR A 411 -7.67 4.39 15.01
N LEU A 412 -6.73 3.49 15.28
CA LEU A 412 -6.81 2.09 14.86
C LEU A 412 -7.50 1.25 15.94
N TYR A 413 -8.34 0.30 15.52
CA TYR A 413 -8.83 -0.79 16.35
C TYR A 413 -8.18 -2.08 15.89
N VAL A 414 -7.53 -2.78 16.81
CA VAL A 414 -6.70 -3.93 16.47
C VAL A 414 -6.99 -5.15 17.33
N THR A 415 -6.90 -6.32 16.71
CA THR A 415 -6.82 -7.61 17.40
C THR A 415 -5.37 -8.07 17.35
N LEU A 416 -4.76 -8.32 18.51
CA LEU A 416 -3.35 -8.74 18.61
C LEU A 416 -3.24 -10.26 18.74
N PHE A 417 -2.33 -10.85 17.97
CA PHE A 417 -2.02 -12.26 17.95
C PHE A 417 -0.55 -12.48 18.27
N ASP A 418 -0.22 -13.55 18.99
CA ASP A 418 1.14 -14.03 19.08
C ASP A 418 1.33 -15.14 18.02
N PRO A 419 2.23 -14.95 17.03
CA PRO A 419 2.45 -15.95 15.98
C PRO A 419 2.91 -17.31 16.52
N LYS A 420 3.38 -17.42 17.77
CA LYS A 420 3.81 -18.67 18.40
C LYS A 420 2.68 -19.49 19.02
N SER A 421 1.57 -18.86 19.39
CA SER A 421 0.48 -19.52 20.14
C SER A 421 -0.89 -19.34 19.53
N SER A 422 -1.10 -18.32 18.70
CA SER A 422 -2.40 -18.01 18.10
C SER A 422 -2.70 -18.91 16.90
N LYS A 423 -3.63 -19.85 17.07
CA LYS A 423 -4.08 -20.75 15.98
C LYS A 423 -5.45 -20.38 15.45
N ASN A 424 -6.33 -19.92 16.33
CA ASN A 424 -7.68 -19.48 15.99
C ASN A 424 -7.85 -17.97 16.24
N PRO A 425 -8.03 -17.15 15.19
CA PRO A 425 -8.18 -15.71 15.33
C PRO A 425 -9.35 -15.25 16.21
N ALA A 426 -10.38 -16.09 16.40
CA ALA A 426 -11.55 -15.76 17.21
C ALA A 426 -11.36 -16.04 18.72
N THR A 427 -10.42 -16.91 19.10
CA THR A 427 -10.24 -17.34 20.50
C THR A 427 -8.83 -17.11 21.04
N ASP A 428 -7.83 -17.04 20.17
CA ASP A 428 -6.42 -17.08 20.55
C ASP A 428 -5.77 -15.72 20.26
N SER A 429 -6.41 -14.65 20.73
CA SER A 429 -5.89 -13.28 20.66
C SER A 429 -5.65 -12.75 22.06
N ILE A 430 -4.70 -11.82 22.19
CA ILE A 430 -4.48 -11.13 23.47
C ILE A 430 -5.77 -10.43 23.91
N ASN A 431 -6.57 -9.91 22.97
CA ASN A 431 -7.89 -9.35 23.23
C ASN A 431 -8.83 -10.37 23.92
N ALA A 432 -8.83 -11.61 23.44
CA ALA A 432 -9.61 -12.70 24.02
C ALA A 432 -9.08 -13.10 25.40
N ASP A 433 -7.76 -13.12 25.59
CA ASP A 433 -7.13 -13.44 26.88
C ASP A 433 -7.49 -12.40 27.95
N VAL A 434 -7.53 -11.11 27.59
CA VAL A 434 -7.99 -10.04 28.51
C VAL A 434 -9.45 -10.28 28.95
N ILE A 435 -10.32 -10.77 28.07
CA ILE A 435 -11.71 -11.13 28.43
C ILE A 435 -11.74 -12.40 29.29
N ASP A 436 -10.95 -13.42 28.95
CA ASP A 436 -10.90 -14.70 29.65
C ASP A 436 -10.43 -14.55 31.11
N GLU A 437 -9.49 -13.64 31.36
CA GLU A 437 -9.04 -13.29 32.72
C GLU A 437 -10.02 -12.38 33.48
N GLY A 438 -11.16 -12.02 32.89
CA GLY A 438 -12.13 -11.11 33.49
C GLY A 438 -11.63 -9.67 33.62
N LEU A 439 -10.64 -9.28 32.81
CA LEU A 439 -10.03 -7.94 32.82
C LEU A 439 -10.66 -7.00 31.78
N ALA A 440 -11.53 -7.51 30.92
CA ALA A 440 -12.41 -6.74 30.06
C ALA A 440 -13.72 -7.50 29.83
N MET A 441 -14.65 -6.87 29.11
CA MET A 441 -15.89 -7.50 28.66
C MET A 441 -16.14 -7.22 27.18
N VAL A 442 -17.01 -7.98 26.54
CA VAL A 442 -17.53 -7.66 25.20
C VAL A 442 -18.30 -6.33 25.28
N PRO A 443 -18.10 -5.39 24.33
CA PRO A 443 -18.76 -4.09 24.36
C PRO A 443 -20.30 -4.22 24.41
N LYS A 444 -20.93 -3.60 25.41
CA LYS A 444 -22.41 -3.56 25.53
C LYS A 444 -23.06 -2.88 24.32
N LYS A 445 -22.37 -1.91 23.71
CA LYS A 445 -22.83 -1.16 22.54
C LYS A 445 -21.85 -1.33 21.38
N LEU A 446 -22.12 -2.34 20.55
CA LEU A 446 -21.31 -2.61 19.36
C LEU A 446 -21.40 -1.49 18.33
N LYS A 447 -20.26 -1.11 17.78
CA LYS A 447 -20.14 -0.26 16.58
C LYS A 447 -20.61 -1.04 15.35
N ALA A 448 -20.92 -0.32 14.26
CA ALA A 448 -21.45 -0.93 13.04
C ALA A 448 -20.51 -2.01 12.46
N TRP A 449 -19.19 -1.77 12.52
CA TRP A 449 -18.17 -2.72 12.03
C TRP A 449 -17.94 -3.90 12.99
N GLU A 450 -18.21 -3.74 14.29
CA GLU A 450 -18.09 -4.84 15.25
C GLU A 450 -19.21 -5.87 15.05
N ARG A 451 -20.42 -5.41 14.71
CA ARG A 451 -21.59 -6.28 14.49
C ARG A 451 -21.41 -7.28 13.36
N SER A 452 -20.52 -7.01 12.40
CA SER A 452 -20.21 -7.96 11.32
C SER A 452 -19.28 -9.10 11.76
N ALA A 453 -18.68 -9.05 12.95
CA ALA A 453 -17.77 -10.06 13.48
C ALA A 453 -18.49 -11.03 14.44
N GLY A 454 -19.61 -11.63 13.98
CA GLY A 454 -20.48 -12.44 14.84
C GLY A 454 -19.81 -13.67 15.44
N ASP A 455 -18.89 -14.30 14.70
CA ASP A 455 -18.07 -15.43 15.14
C ASP A 455 -17.12 -15.05 16.28
N ILE A 456 -16.39 -13.95 16.12
CA ILE A 456 -15.48 -13.41 17.16
C ILE A 456 -16.31 -13.01 18.40
N LEU A 457 -17.40 -12.27 18.21
CA LEU A 457 -18.24 -11.84 19.32
C LEU A 457 -18.81 -13.03 20.09
N ALA A 458 -19.26 -14.09 19.40
CA ALA A 458 -19.74 -15.30 20.04
C ALA A 458 -18.65 -16.01 20.85
N ALA A 459 -17.44 -16.11 20.29
CA ALA A 459 -16.29 -16.70 20.99
C ALA A 459 -15.87 -15.90 22.23
N LEU A 460 -15.80 -14.57 22.11
CA LEU A 460 -15.49 -13.67 23.23
C LEU A 460 -16.57 -13.68 24.29
N THR A 461 -17.85 -13.75 23.90
CA THR A 461 -18.97 -13.86 24.85
C THR A 461 -18.86 -15.14 25.65
N LYS A 462 -18.53 -16.27 25.01
CA LYS A 462 -18.31 -17.53 25.71
C LYS A 462 -17.18 -17.45 26.73
N LYS A 463 -16.05 -16.82 26.38
CA LYS A 463 -14.94 -16.58 27.34
C LYS A 463 -15.38 -15.67 28.49
N GLN A 464 -16.13 -14.62 28.20
CA GLN A 464 -16.68 -13.73 29.22
C GLN A 464 -17.62 -14.48 30.18
N ASP A 465 -18.48 -15.36 29.68
CA ASP A 465 -19.40 -16.14 30.52
C ASP A 465 -18.64 -17.07 31.46
N VAL A 466 -17.54 -17.68 31.01
CA VAL A 466 -16.63 -18.45 31.87
C VAL A 466 -15.99 -17.56 32.94
N ALA A 467 -15.46 -16.38 32.56
CA ALA A 467 -14.88 -15.44 33.50
C ALA A 467 -15.88 -14.97 34.57
N LYS A 468 -17.16 -14.81 34.19
CA LYS A 468 -18.27 -14.51 35.11
C LYS A 468 -18.57 -15.65 36.07
N GLU A 469 -18.72 -16.88 35.55
CA GLU A 469 -18.99 -18.08 36.36
C GLU A 469 -17.88 -18.32 37.38
N GLU A 470 -16.63 -18.17 36.96
CA GLU A 470 -15.44 -18.35 37.79
C GLU A 470 -15.07 -17.12 38.64
N ARG A 471 -15.84 -16.02 38.52
CA ARG A 471 -15.63 -14.78 39.29
C ARG A 471 -14.23 -14.18 39.14
N ARG A 472 -13.68 -14.21 37.92
CA ARG A 472 -12.35 -13.66 37.61
C ARG A 472 -12.41 -12.14 37.47
N GLY A 473 -11.33 -11.46 37.86
CA GLY A 473 -11.14 -10.01 37.66
C GLY A 473 -12.33 -9.18 38.12
N GLN A 474 -12.90 -8.38 37.19
CA GLN A 474 -14.01 -7.47 37.52
C GLN A 474 -15.30 -8.18 37.98
N TRP A 475 -15.41 -9.50 37.81
CA TRP A 475 -16.60 -10.28 38.18
C TRP A 475 -16.57 -10.83 39.61
N GLU A 476 -15.56 -10.51 40.42
CA GLU A 476 -15.37 -11.10 41.76
C GLU A 476 -16.56 -10.92 42.73
N TYR A 477 -17.31 -9.81 42.58
CA TYR A 477 -18.48 -9.49 43.41
C TYR A 477 -19.84 -9.75 42.74
N GLY A 478 -19.87 -10.35 41.55
CA GLY A 478 -21.11 -10.64 40.82
C GLY A 478 -21.15 -10.04 39.40
N ASP A 479 -22.29 -10.17 38.73
CA ASP A 479 -22.46 -9.70 37.35
C ASP A 479 -22.73 -8.19 37.29
N LEU A 480 -21.68 -7.42 36.97
CA LEU A 480 -21.73 -5.96 36.75
C LEU A 480 -22.60 -5.52 35.55
N THR A 481 -23.20 -6.46 34.82
CA THR A 481 -24.08 -6.16 33.68
C THR A 481 -25.57 -6.24 33.99
N GLU A 482 -25.93 -6.75 35.17
CA GLU A 482 -27.32 -6.90 35.61
C GLU A 482 -27.88 -5.65 36.35
N ASP A 483 -27.00 -4.71 36.72
CA ASP A 483 -27.31 -3.37 37.22
C ASP A 483 -27.26 -2.30 36.11
#